data_AF-A0A368JWA2-F1
#
_entry.id   AF-A0A368JWA2-F1
#
_cell.length_a   1.000
_cell.length_b   1.000
_cell.length_c   1.000
_cell.angle_alpha   90.00
_cell.angle_beta   90.00
_cell.angle_gamma   90.00
#
_symmetry.space_group_name_H-M   'P 1'
#
loop_
_entity.id
_entity.type
_entity.pdbx_description
1 polymer ?
#
loop_
_entity_poly.entity_id
_entity_poly.type
_entity_poly.pdbx_seq_one_letter_code
_entity_poly.pdbx_strand_id
1 'polypeptide(L)'
;MADPLTKEQRSERMARIAGKDTRPEMAVRRLIHQMGYRYRLHVRSPSETLVSFAEMAAHRKKPKDAMALRNAVLYQAYFSKYLEWSYEQEVRAVNFEDYVEDVSGNKILYVPKRCVAAVISGANSSPQARNALQKAAQELGADFFVGKIGRSYPTPYLITGAGGGRVFADGEIVPPIAECAECAEPLRDKRDLCPWCSIDDAQRIEAASNNPFRILDHFELLGEYVEGYPAGPRKPYK
;
A
#
# COMPACT_ATOMS: atom_id res chain seq x y z
N MET A 1 -19.96 -24.97 -12.65
CA MET A 1 -18.96 -25.68 -11.81
C MET A 1 -19.16 -25.16 -10.39
N ALA A 2 -19.64 -26.00 -9.46
CA ALA A 2 -19.90 -25.58 -8.09
C ALA A 2 -18.58 -25.49 -7.31
N ASP A 3 -18.44 -24.46 -6.47
CA ASP A 3 -17.29 -24.31 -5.59
C ASP A 3 -17.23 -25.51 -4.63
N PRO A 4 -16.14 -26.30 -4.60
CA PRO A 4 -16.05 -27.46 -3.73
C PRO A 4 -15.94 -27.10 -2.24
N LEU A 5 -15.81 -25.81 -1.90
CA LEU A 5 -15.65 -25.32 -0.53
C LEU A 5 -16.96 -24.77 0.02
N THR A 6 -17.23 -25.07 1.29
CA THR A 6 -18.29 -24.37 2.03
C THR A 6 -17.90 -22.90 2.27
N LYS A 7 -18.89 -22.05 2.54
CA LYS A 7 -18.68 -20.62 2.78
C LYS A 7 -17.70 -20.36 3.92
N GLU A 8 -17.76 -21.14 4.98
CA GLU A 8 -16.84 -21.06 6.12
C GLU A 8 -15.41 -21.47 5.72
N GLN A 9 -15.25 -22.59 5.01
CA GLN A 9 -13.95 -23.09 4.54
C GLN A 9 -13.29 -22.11 3.57
N ARG A 10 -14.08 -21.46 2.71
CA ARG A 10 -13.60 -20.41 1.81
C ARG A 10 -13.16 -19.17 2.59
N SER A 11 -13.95 -18.73 3.57
CA SER A 11 -13.58 -17.59 4.43
C SER A 11 -12.29 -17.84 5.21
N GLU A 12 -12.11 -19.05 5.74
CA GLU A 12 -10.90 -19.44 6.46
C GLU A 12 -9.66 -19.46 5.54
N ARG A 13 -9.79 -20.06 4.34
CA ARG A 13 -8.70 -20.08 3.34
C ARG A 13 -8.33 -18.67 2.89
N MET A 14 -9.32 -17.81 2.63
CA MET A 14 -9.08 -16.43 2.20
C MET A 14 -8.48 -15.56 3.32
N ALA A 15 -8.85 -15.79 4.58
CA ALA A 15 -8.27 -15.07 5.72
C ALA A 15 -6.77 -15.37 5.95
N ARG A 16 -6.29 -16.53 5.49
CA ARG A 16 -4.85 -16.89 5.51
C ARG A 16 -4.04 -16.23 4.39
N ILE A 17 -4.69 -15.61 3.42
CA ILE A 17 -4.02 -14.86 2.34
C ILE A 17 -3.65 -13.48 2.90
N ALA A 18 -2.39 -13.33 3.34
CA ALA A 18 -1.87 -12.05 3.78
C ALA A 18 -1.88 -11.02 2.62
N GLY A 19 -2.21 -9.76 2.87
CA GLY A 19 -2.14 -8.70 1.85
C GLY A 19 -0.73 -8.21 1.52
N LYS A 20 0.27 -8.78 2.21
CA LYS A 20 1.70 -8.48 2.11
C LYS A 20 2.45 -9.79 2.32
N ASP A 21 3.65 -9.90 1.76
CA ASP A 21 4.48 -11.10 1.84
C ASP A 21 3.80 -12.35 1.24
N THR A 22 2.90 -12.15 0.27
CA THR A 22 2.24 -13.25 -0.43
C THR A 22 3.26 -14.09 -1.19
N ARG A 23 2.93 -15.35 -1.53
CA ARG A 23 3.81 -16.19 -2.36
C ARG A 23 4.22 -15.52 -3.69
N PRO A 24 3.32 -14.90 -4.48
CA PRO A 24 3.70 -14.18 -5.69
C PRO A 24 4.60 -12.98 -5.41
N GLU A 25 4.28 -12.21 -4.37
CA GLU A 25 5.10 -11.07 -3.95
C GLU A 25 6.49 -11.52 -3.52
N MET A 26 6.60 -12.56 -2.70
CA MET A 26 7.86 -13.18 -2.28
C MET A 26 8.64 -13.77 -3.47
N ALA A 27 7.95 -14.29 -4.49
CA ALA A 27 8.60 -14.76 -5.72
C ALA A 27 9.23 -13.60 -6.50
N VAL A 28 8.48 -12.51 -6.72
CA VAL A 28 8.98 -11.29 -7.38
C VAL A 28 10.10 -10.65 -6.56
N ARG A 29 9.94 -10.56 -5.24
CA ARG A 29 10.94 -10.07 -4.30
C ARG A 29 12.25 -10.87 -4.37
N ARG A 30 12.16 -12.20 -4.38
CA ARG A 30 13.33 -13.09 -4.51
C ARG A 30 13.98 -12.97 -5.89
N LEU A 31 13.19 -12.90 -6.96
CA LEU A 31 13.68 -12.72 -8.32
C LEU A 31 14.47 -11.41 -8.46
N ILE A 32 13.86 -10.30 -8.06
CA ILE A 32 14.46 -8.96 -8.11
C ILE A 32 15.71 -8.91 -7.22
N HIS A 33 15.67 -9.52 -6.03
CA HIS A 33 16.84 -9.64 -5.14
C HIS A 33 17.97 -10.48 -5.74
N GLN A 34 17.67 -11.59 -6.42
CA GLN A 34 18.65 -12.44 -7.12
C GLN A 34 19.29 -11.72 -8.30
N MET A 35 18.54 -10.87 -8.99
CA MET A 35 19.03 -10.00 -10.05
C MET A 35 19.86 -8.81 -9.53
N GLY A 36 20.14 -8.74 -8.22
CA GLY A 36 20.96 -7.69 -7.59
C GLY A 36 20.22 -6.40 -7.26
N TYR A 37 18.92 -6.32 -7.56
CA TYR A 37 18.11 -5.15 -7.24
C TYR A 37 17.64 -5.18 -5.77
N ARG A 38 17.48 -4.00 -5.18
CA ARG A 38 16.85 -3.80 -3.87
C ARG A 38 15.59 -2.97 -4.07
N TYR A 39 14.60 -3.15 -3.22
CA TYR A 39 13.28 -2.52 -3.37
C TYR A 39 12.73 -2.05 -2.03
N ARG A 40 11.85 -1.06 -2.09
CA ARG A 40 11.10 -0.55 -0.94
C ARG A 40 9.83 -1.33 -0.73
N LEU A 41 9.42 -1.42 0.53
CA LEU A 41 8.16 -2.04 0.89
C LEU A 41 7.19 -0.97 1.41
N HIS A 42 5.96 -0.98 0.89
CA HIS A 42 4.83 -0.25 1.50
C HIS A 42 4.98 1.28 1.62
N VAL A 43 5.64 1.91 0.65
CA VAL A 43 5.85 3.37 0.65
C VAL A 43 4.58 4.09 0.24
N ARG A 44 4.23 5.11 1.04
CA ARG A 44 2.99 5.88 0.88
C ARG A 44 3.05 6.86 -0.30
N SER A 45 4.20 7.43 -0.63
CA SER A 45 4.32 8.40 -1.74
C SER A 45 5.60 8.18 -2.56
N PRO A 46 5.56 8.37 -3.90
CA PRO A 46 6.76 8.39 -4.73
C PRO A 46 7.62 9.62 -4.39
N SER A 47 8.93 9.55 -4.67
CA SER A 47 9.80 10.72 -4.53
C SER A 47 9.55 11.75 -5.63
N GLU A 48 9.93 13.01 -5.36
CA GLU A 48 9.88 14.11 -6.34
C GLU A 48 10.66 13.79 -7.62
N THR A 49 11.80 13.11 -7.50
CA THR A 49 12.57 12.65 -8.65
C THR A 49 11.79 11.64 -9.51
N LEU A 50 11.07 10.69 -8.89
CA LEU A 50 10.24 9.74 -9.64
C LEU A 50 9.06 10.44 -10.33
N VAL A 51 8.45 11.42 -9.66
CA VAL A 51 7.36 12.22 -10.24
C VAL A 51 7.84 12.93 -11.51
N SER A 52 8.98 13.62 -11.47
CA SER A 52 9.52 14.31 -12.65
C SER A 52 9.87 13.36 -13.81
N PHE A 53 10.44 12.18 -13.54
CA PHE A 53 10.66 11.18 -14.58
C PHE A 53 9.35 10.63 -15.15
N ALA A 54 8.31 10.48 -14.32
CA ALA A 54 7.00 10.01 -14.75
C ALA A 54 6.31 11.04 -15.66
N GLU A 55 6.33 12.32 -15.28
CA GLU A 55 5.81 13.43 -16.08
C GLU A 55 6.53 13.52 -17.44
N MET A 56 7.86 13.43 -17.45
CA MET A 56 8.65 13.44 -18.68
C MET A 56 8.28 12.27 -19.61
N ALA A 57 8.16 11.05 -19.07
CA ALA A 57 7.79 9.87 -19.85
C ALA A 57 6.35 9.98 -20.40
N ALA A 58 5.41 10.45 -19.58
CA ALA A 58 4.01 10.63 -19.96
C ALA A 58 3.82 11.69 -21.05
N HIS A 59 4.56 12.80 -20.97
CA HIS A 59 4.47 13.88 -21.94
C HIS A 59 5.13 13.53 -23.28
N ARG A 60 6.36 12.99 -23.25
CA ARG A 60 7.14 12.76 -24.47
C ARG A 60 6.82 11.44 -25.17
N LYS A 61 6.36 10.43 -24.43
CA LYS A 61 5.99 9.10 -24.96
C LYS A 61 7.11 8.43 -25.78
N LYS A 62 8.39 8.75 -25.49
CA LYS A 62 9.56 8.19 -26.20
C LYS A 62 10.11 6.96 -25.46
N PRO A 63 10.61 5.93 -26.18
CA PRO A 63 11.24 4.76 -25.57
C PRO A 63 12.33 5.11 -24.55
N LYS A 64 13.13 6.13 -24.85
CA LYS A 64 14.23 6.57 -23.99
C LYS A 64 13.76 7.16 -22.66
N ASP A 65 12.61 7.82 -22.66
CA ASP A 65 12.08 8.50 -21.47
C ASP A 65 11.35 7.47 -20.59
N ALA A 66 10.65 6.50 -21.20
CA ALA A 66 10.13 5.32 -20.50
C ALA A 66 11.24 4.47 -19.87
N MET A 67 12.38 4.31 -20.55
CA MET A 67 13.56 3.63 -20.02
C MET A 67 14.23 4.42 -18.89
N ALA A 68 14.32 5.74 -19.01
CA ALA A 68 14.82 6.60 -17.93
C ALA A 68 13.94 6.49 -16.69
N LEU A 69 12.60 6.50 -16.83
CA LEU A 69 11.67 6.26 -15.73
C LEU A 69 11.88 4.87 -15.11
N ARG A 70 11.97 3.81 -15.92
CA ARG A 70 12.26 2.45 -15.45
C ARG A 70 13.56 2.41 -14.63
N ASN A 71 14.63 3.00 -15.13
CA ASN A 71 15.92 3.04 -14.42
C ASN A 71 15.85 3.89 -13.15
N ALA A 72 15.13 5.02 -13.16
CA ALA A 72 14.90 5.83 -11.97
C ALA A 72 14.13 5.06 -10.90
N VAL A 73 13.10 4.31 -11.27
CA VAL A 73 12.36 3.41 -10.37
C VAL A 73 13.30 2.37 -9.75
N LEU A 74 14.12 1.70 -10.56
CA LEU A 74 15.10 0.71 -10.09
C LEU A 74 16.18 1.33 -9.18
N TYR A 75 16.67 2.52 -9.52
CA TYR A 75 17.67 3.24 -8.74
C TYR A 75 17.10 3.69 -7.39
N GLN A 76 15.89 4.25 -7.38
CA GLN A 76 15.21 4.64 -6.15
C GLN A 76 14.88 3.46 -5.25
N ALA A 77 14.47 2.35 -5.85
CA ALA A 77 14.29 1.09 -5.17
C ALA A 77 15.60 0.66 -4.47
N TYR A 78 16.77 0.91 -5.09
CA TYR A 78 18.09 0.65 -4.51
C TYR A 78 18.48 1.57 -3.35
N PHE A 79 18.37 2.90 -3.50
CA PHE A 79 18.84 3.89 -2.51
C PHE A 79 17.97 3.99 -1.25
N SER A 80 16.77 3.47 -1.32
CA SER A 80 15.86 3.52 -0.18
C SER A 80 16.27 2.60 0.96
N LYS A 81 17.24 1.71 0.72
CA LYS A 81 17.98 0.97 1.75
C LYS A 81 18.60 1.89 2.84
N TYR A 82 18.88 3.16 2.52
CA TYR A 82 19.48 4.12 3.47
C TYR A 82 18.46 4.97 4.23
N LEU A 83 17.24 5.12 3.69
CA LEU A 83 16.18 5.91 4.32
C LEU A 83 15.26 5.06 5.21
N GLU A 84 15.11 3.78 4.90
CA GLU A 84 14.22 2.83 5.60
C GLU A 84 14.86 2.23 6.87
N TRP A 85 15.71 3.00 7.57
CA TRP A 85 16.08 2.77 8.97
C TRP A 85 15.01 3.28 9.95
N SER A 86 13.79 3.58 9.48
CA SER A 86 12.67 3.91 10.37
C SER A 86 12.25 2.76 11.27
N TYR A 87 12.66 1.51 10.99
CA TYR A 87 12.55 0.39 11.93
C TYR A 87 13.41 0.61 13.20
N GLU A 88 14.49 1.40 13.12
CA GLU A 88 15.26 1.83 14.29
C GLU A 88 14.65 3.04 15.02
N GLN A 89 13.69 3.73 14.38
CA GLN A 89 12.85 4.76 15.01
C GLN A 89 11.54 4.20 15.56
N GLU A 90 11.36 2.87 15.60
CA GLU A 90 10.42 2.33 16.58
C GLU A 90 10.80 2.91 17.93
N VAL A 91 9.90 3.68 18.51
CA VAL A 91 9.95 4.02 19.93
C VAL A 91 9.87 2.69 20.66
N ARG A 92 11.03 2.07 20.88
CA ARG A 92 11.14 0.95 21.80
C ARG A 92 10.68 1.51 23.13
N ALA A 93 9.65 0.90 23.67
CA ALA A 93 9.22 1.12 25.04
C ALA A 93 10.42 0.83 25.96
N VAL A 94 11.18 1.86 26.31
CA VAL A 94 12.38 1.73 27.13
C VAL A 94 11.95 1.56 28.58
N ASN A 95 12.15 0.35 29.09
CA ASN A 95 12.10 -0.01 30.51
C ASN A 95 10.73 0.06 31.21
N PHE A 96 9.85 -0.91 30.92
CA PHE A 96 8.61 -1.15 31.65
C PHE A 96 8.70 -2.32 32.65
N GLU A 97 9.91 -2.70 33.10
CA GLU A 97 10.04 -3.83 34.04
C GLU A 97 9.20 -3.64 35.31
N ASP A 98 9.01 -2.39 35.75
CA ASP A 98 8.19 -2.05 36.92
C ASP A 98 6.66 -2.04 36.65
N TYR A 99 6.22 -2.10 35.40
CA TYR A 99 4.82 -1.90 34.99
C TYR A 99 4.21 -3.11 34.29
N VAL A 100 4.97 -4.20 34.14
CA VAL A 100 4.64 -5.35 33.30
C VAL A 100 4.80 -6.62 34.11
N GLU A 101 3.81 -7.51 34.03
CA GLU A 101 3.87 -8.84 34.64
C GLU A 101 4.35 -9.86 33.62
N ASP A 102 5.24 -10.78 34.02
CA ASP A 102 5.60 -11.93 33.19
C ASP A 102 4.59 -13.06 33.41
N VAL A 103 3.84 -13.38 32.36
CA VAL A 103 2.91 -14.50 32.33
C VAL A 103 3.38 -15.50 31.28
N SER A 104 4.05 -16.56 31.75
CA SER A 104 4.56 -17.66 30.92
C SER A 104 5.53 -17.20 29.81
N GLY A 105 6.44 -16.26 30.13
CA GLY A 105 7.42 -15.69 29.20
C GLY A 105 6.87 -14.55 28.34
N ASN A 106 5.61 -14.14 28.56
CA ASN A 106 5.02 -12.98 27.90
C ASN A 106 4.93 -11.81 28.87
N LYS A 107 5.49 -10.68 28.46
CA LYS A 107 5.42 -9.41 29.17
C LYS A 107 4.02 -8.77 28.96
N ILE A 108 3.17 -8.79 29.98
CA ILE A 108 1.80 -8.26 29.95
C ILE A 108 1.73 -6.88 30.62
N LEU A 109 1.25 -5.87 29.89
CA LEU A 109 0.93 -4.53 30.41
C LEU A 109 -0.58 -4.42 30.63
N TYR A 110 -1.00 -4.12 31.87
CA TYR A 110 -2.41 -3.87 32.17
C TYR A 110 -2.76 -2.41 31.92
N VAL A 111 -3.66 -2.17 30.96
CA VAL A 111 -4.15 -0.84 30.63
C VAL A 111 -5.55 -0.65 31.22
N PRO A 112 -5.80 0.40 32.02
CA PRO A 112 -7.15 0.68 32.51
C PRO A 112 -8.15 0.85 31.37
N LYS A 113 -9.35 0.27 31.52
CA LYS A 113 -10.41 0.31 30.48
C LYS A 113 -10.70 1.74 29.96
N ARG A 114 -10.68 2.73 30.86
CA ARG A 114 -10.90 4.15 30.56
C ARG A 114 -9.89 4.77 29.59
N CYS A 115 -8.73 4.15 29.40
CA CYS A 115 -7.69 4.66 28.51
C CYS A 115 -7.89 4.19 27.06
N VAL A 116 -8.85 3.29 26.80
CA VAL A 116 -9.12 2.77 25.46
C VAL A 116 -10.20 3.62 24.80
N ALA A 117 -9.80 4.52 23.90
CA ALA A 117 -10.73 5.35 23.13
C ALA A 117 -11.34 4.61 21.93
N ALA A 118 -10.54 3.77 21.26
CA ALA A 118 -10.96 3.07 20.06
C ALA A 118 -10.30 1.69 19.92
N VAL A 119 -11.02 0.75 19.31
CA VAL A 119 -10.54 -0.57 18.93
C VAL A 119 -10.54 -0.66 17.40
N ILE A 120 -9.36 -0.88 16.83
CA ILE A 120 -9.16 -0.94 15.38
C ILE A 120 -8.86 -2.39 14.98
N SER A 121 -9.71 -2.95 14.13
CA SER A 121 -9.44 -4.23 13.49
C SER A 121 -8.53 -4.04 12.27
N GLY A 122 -7.50 -4.88 12.13
CA GLY A 122 -6.61 -4.84 10.96
C GLY A 122 -7.35 -5.16 9.66
N ALA A 123 -6.83 -4.69 8.52
CA ALA A 123 -7.51 -4.83 7.23
C ALA A 123 -7.79 -6.27 6.77
N ASN A 124 -6.97 -7.22 7.23
CA ASN A 124 -7.09 -8.64 6.89
C ASN A 124 -7.64 -9.49 8.04
N SER A 125 -8.25 -8.87 9.07
CA SER A 125 -8.83 -9.62 10.19
C SER A 125 -9.98 -10.52 9.74
N SER A 126 -10.08 -11.71 10.34
CA SER A 126 -11.21 -12.63 10.07
C SER A 126 -12.53 -12.04 10.58
N PRO A 127 -13.69 -12.45 10.02
CA PRO A 127 -15.00 -12.01 10.52
C PRO A 127 -15.21 -12.32 12.01
N GLN A 128 -14.70 -13.46 12.48
CA GLN A 128 -14.76 -13.85 13.90
C GLN A 128 -13.94 -12.88 14.77
N ALA A 129 -12.72 -12.55 14.34
CA ALA A 129 -11.88 -11.58 15.04
C ALA A 129 -12.52 -10.18 15.03
N ARG A 130 -13.14 -9.76 13.93
CA ARG A 130 -13.88 -8.49 13.85
C ARG A 130 -15.05 -8.47 14.83
N ASN A 131 -15.86 -9.53 14.88
CA ASN A 131 -16.98 -9.62 15.81
C ASN A 131 -16.52 -9.65 17.27
N ALA A 132 -15.44 -10.36 17.58
CA ALA A 132 -14.86 -10.38 18.92
C ALA A 132 -14.35 -8.99 19.34
N LEU A 133 -13.62 -8.31 18.45
CA LEU A 133 -13.13 -6.95 18.69
C LEU A 133 -14.27 -5.94 18.79
N GLN A 134 -15.34 -6.11 18.02
CA GLN A 134 -16.54 -5.27 18.08
C GLN A 134 -17.26 -5.43 19.43
N LYS A 135 -17.39 -6.66 19.92
CA LYS A 135 -17.94 -6.93 21.27
C LYS A 135 -17.05 -6.33 22.36
N ALA A 136 -15.74 -6.51 22.26
CA ALA A 136 -14.79 -5.92 23.20
C ALA A 136 -14.87 -4.38 23.20
N ALA A 137 -15.01 -3.75 22.02
CA ALA A 137 -15.21 -2.32 21.91
C ALA A 137 -16.50 -1.86 22.62
N GLN A 138 -17.60 -2.62 22.43
CA GLN A 138 -18.88 -2.34 23.07
C GLN A 138 -18.81 -2.47 24.61
N GLU A 139 -18.11 -3.48 25.13
CA GLU A 139 -17.88 -3.68 26.56
C GLU A 139 -17.01 -2.58 27.19
N LEU A 140 -16.11 -2.00 26.40
CA LEU A 140 -15.24 -0.90 26.81
C LEU A 140 -15.90 0.48 26.65
N GLY A 141 -17.03 0.57 25.94
CA GLY A 141 -17.62 1.85 25.52
C GLY A 141 -16.73 2.61 24.53
N ALA A 142 -15.87 1.90 23.79
CA ALA A 142 -14.91 2.44 22.84
C ALA A 142 -15.44 2.40 21.41
N ASP A 143 -14.96 3.29 20.56
CA ASP A 143 -15.30 3.29 19.12
C ASP A 143 -14.70 2.07 18.42
N PHE A 144 -15.40 1.54 17.42
CA PHE A 144 -14.91 0.40 16.62
C PHE A 144 -14.69 0.78 15.16
N PHE A 145 -13.49 0.47 14.66
CA PHE A 145 -13.12 0.72 13.27
C PHE A 145 -12.51 -0.51 12.59
N VAL A 146 -12.67 -0.61 11.28
CA VAL A 146 -12.02 -1.61 10.45
C VAL A 146 -11.02 -0.91 9.53
N GLY A 147 -9.74 -1.28 9.61
CA GLY A 147 -8.73 -0.79 8.69
C GLY A 147 -8.98 -1.24 7.27
N LYS A 148 -8.69 -0.39 6.29
CA LYS A 148 -8.72 -0.71 4.86
C LYS A 148 -7.51 -0.09 4.19
N ILE A 149 -6.90 -0.86 3.29
CA ILE A 149 -5.78 -0.41 2.48
C ILE A 149 -6.37 0.22 1.22
N GLY A 150 -6.05 1.50 1.01
CA GLY A 150 -6.47 2.24 -0.18
C GLY A 150 -5.77 1.77 -1.45
N ARG A 151 -6.43 1.97 -2.59
CA ARG A 151 -5.84 1.83 -3.93
C ARG A 151 -5.18 3.13 -4.38
N SER A 152 -5.81 4.27 -4.06
CA SER A 152 -5.33 5.62 -4.38
C SER A 152 -4.92 6.40 -3.13
N TYR A 153 -5.57 6.12 -2.00
CA TYR A 153 -5.26 6.76 -0.74
C TYR A 153 -4.01 6.11 -0.14
N PRO A 154 -2.93 6.87 0.06
CA PRO A 154 -1.62 6.29 0.29
C PRO A 154 -1.45 5.73 1.70
N THR A 155 -2.27 6.16 2.65
CA THR A 155 -2.27 5.63 4.01
C THR A 155 -3.45 4.66 4.18
N PRO A 156 -3.32 3.60 4.98
CA PRO A 156 -4.49 2.86 5.40
C PRO A 156 -5.49 3.83 6.06
N TYR A 157 -6.76 3.68 5.73
CA TYR A 157 -7.86 4.42 6.33
C TYR A 157 -8.76 3.47 7.10
N LEU A 158 -9.67 4.02 7.89
CA LEU A 158 -10.56 3.31 8.76
C LEU A 158 -11.99 3.35 8.19
N ILE A 159 -12.79 2.34 8.46
CA ILE A 159 -14.21 2.31 8.11
C ILE A 159 -15.02 2.06 9.38
N THR A 160 -16.09 2.83 9.55
CA THR A 160 -17.10 2.59 10.59
C THR A 160 -18.04 1.44 10.19
N GLY A 161 -18.66 0.76 11.15
CA GLY A 161 -19.67 -0.27 10.87
C GLY A 161 -20.83 0.18 9.96
N ALA A 162 -21.10 1.48 9.86
CA ALA A 162 -22.16 2.08 9.03
C ALA A 162 -21.71 2.49 7.61
N GLY A 163 -20.44 2.30 7.24
CA GLY A 163 -19.98 2.50 5.85
C GLY A 163 -19.36 3.86 5.50
N GLY A 164 -18.93 4.68 6.46
CA GLY A 164 -18.13 5.88 6.21
C GLY A 164 -16.62 5.68 6.42
N GLY A 165 -15.82 6.28 5.55
CA GLY A 165 -14.37 6.37 5.67
C GLY A 165 -13.96 7.28 6.83
N ARG A 166 -12.82 6.98 7.46
CA ARG A 166 -12.22 7.73 8.56
C ARG A 166 -10.72 7.79 8.36
N VAL A 167 -10.12 8.94 8.62
CA VAL A 167 -8.68 9.16 8.49
C VAL A 167 -8.13 9.65 9.82
N PHE A 168 -6.87 9.30 10.08
CA PHE A 168 -6.18 9.82 11.25
C PHE A 168 -5.55 11.17 10.89
N ALA A 169 -5.98 12.24 11.54
CA ALA A 169 -5.47 13.59 11.36
C ALA A 169 -5.35 14.28 12.71
N ASP A 170 -4.22 14.95 12.96
CA ASP A 170 -3.97 15.76 14.16
C ASP A 170 -4.20 15.03 15.50
N GLY A 171 -3.97 13.71 15.54
CA GLY A 171 -4.13 12.90 16.75
C GLY A 171 -5.54 12.33 16.94
N GLU A 172 -6.47 12.64 16.04
CA GLU A 172 -7.87 12.22 16.12
C GLU A 172 -8.32 11.42 14.88
N ILE A 173 -9.43 10.70 15.03
CA ILE A 173 -10.07 9.94 13.94
C ILE A 173 -11.24 10.78 13.41
N VAL A 174 -11.07 11.36 12.23
CA VAL A 174 -12.01 12.31 11.63
C VAL A 174 -12.58 11.81 10.30
N PRO A 175 -13.75 12.32 9.85
CA PRO A 175 -14.18 12.10 8.46
C PRO A 175 -13.15 12.63 7.46
N PRO A 176 -12.99 11.98 6.29
CA PRO A 176 -12.17 12.51 5.22
C PRO A 176 -12.80 13.77 4.61
N ILE A 177 -11.99 14.55 3.90
CA ILE A 177 -12.43 15.78 3.22
C ILE A 177 -13.51 15.48 2.18
N ALA A 178 -13.39 14.35 1.49
CA ALA A 178 -14.38 13.80 0.56
C ALA A 178 -14.19 12.29 0.41
N GLU A 179 -15.16 11.61 -0.20
CA GLU A 179 -15.14 10.18 -0.49
C GLU A 179 -15.44 9.94 -1.97
N CYS A 180 -14.78 8.95 -2.58
CA CYS A 180 -15.04 8.57 -3.97
C CYS A 180 -16.46 8.00 -4.11
N ALA A 181 -17.23 8.53 -5.07
CA ALA A 181 -18.61 8.12 -5.33
C ALA A 181 -18.75 6.63 -5.72
N GLU A 182 -17.71 6.03 -6.32
CA GLU A 182 -17.74 4.63 -6.75
C GLU A 182 -17.20 3.64 -5.70
N CYS A 183 -16.04 3.94 -5.10
CA CYS A 183 -15.32 2.99 -4.26
C CYS A 183 -15.30 3.33 -2.77
N ALA A 184 -15.93 4.45 -2.39
CA ALA A 184 -15.99 5.02 -1.04
C ALA A 184 -14.59 5.20 -0.41
N GLU A 185 -13.57 5.38 -1.25
CA GLU A 185 -12.21 5.63 -0.80
C GLU A 185 -12.06 7.11 -0.41
N PRO A 186 -11.42 7.42 0.73
CA PRO A 186 -11.09 8.80 1.10
C PRO A 186 -10.33 9.53 0.01
N LEU A 187 -10.68 10.79 -0.20
CA LEU A 187 -10.04 11.68 -1.14
C LEU A 187 -9.27 12.78 -0.40
N ARG A 188 -8.20 13.26 -1.03
CA ARG A 188 -7.37 14.37 -0.53
C ARG A 188 -7.93 15.74 -0.89
N ASP A 189 -8.85 15.77 -1.84
CA ASP A 189 -9.49 16.96 -2.40
C ASP A 189 -10.98 16.67 -2.65
N LYS A 190 -11.74 17.72 -2.98
CA LYS A 190 -13.19 17.67 -3.17
C LYS A 190 -13.59 17.16 -4.57
N ARG A 191 -12.85 16.18 -5.11
CA ARG A 191 -13.24 15.52 -6.37
C ARG A 191 -14.35 14.49 -6.10
N ASP A 192 -15.08 14.11 -7.15
CA ASP A 192 -16.13 13.09 -7.05
C ASP A 192 -15.58 11.67 -7.13
N LEU A 193 -14.51 11.46 -7.91
CA LEU A 193 -13.89 10.16 -8.15
C LEU A 193 -12.42 10.16 -7.76
N CYS A 194 -11.95 9.01 -7.25
CA CYS A 194 -10.52 8.81 -7.02
C CYS A 194 -9.77 8.66 -8.35
N PRO A 195 -8.44 8.89 -8.38
CA PRO A 195 -7.64 8.81 -9.61
C PRO A 195 -7.72 7.49 -10.37
N TRP A 196 -8.12 6.39 -9.72
CA TRP A 196 -8.33 5.09 -10.37
C TRP A 196 -9.72 4.94 -10.96
N CYS A 197 -10.76 5.35 -10.22
CA CYS A 197 -12.15 5.32 -10.67
C CYS A 197 -12.42 6.33 -11.78
N SER A 198 -11.67 7.44 -11.82
CA SER A 198 -11.75 8.42 -12.90
C SER A 198 -11.14 7.94 -14.23
N ILE A 199 -10.51 6.76 -14.28
CA ILE A 199 -9.87 6.24 -15.49
C ILE A 199 -10.92 5.57 -16.38
N ASP A 200 -11.23 6.21 -17.51
CA ASP A 200 -12.14 5.67 -18.51
C ASP A 200 -11.44 4.71 -19.50
N ASP A 201 -12.22 3.99 -20.30
CA ASP A 201 -11.69 3.03 -21.26
C ASP A 201 -10.93 3.69 -22.43
N ALA A 202 -11.30 4.92 -22.82
CA ALA A 202 -10.60 5.65 -23.86
C ALA A 202 -9.17 6.00 -23.42
N GLN A 203 -9.00 6.46 -22.18
CA GLN A 203 -7.71 6.73 -21.54
C GLN A 203 -6.88 5.45 -21.41
N ARG A 204 -7.50 4.30 -21.09
CA ARG A 204 -6.79 3.01 -21.06
C ARG A 204 -6.27 2.62 -22.43
N ILE A 205 -7.10 2.76 -23.46
CA ILE A 205 -6.73 2.47 -24.85
C ILE A 205 -5.63 3.43 -25.31
N GLU A 206 -5.76 4.73 -25.02
CA GLU A 206 -4.76 5.74 -25.34
C GLU A 206 -3.41 5.46 -24.65
N ALA A 207 -3.44 5.12 -23.35
CA ALA A 207 -2.23 4.78 -22.62
C ALA A 207 -1.57 3.50 -23.16
N ALA A 208 -2.38 2.52 -23.56
CA ALA A 208 -1.92 1.28 -24.16
C ALA A 208 -1.27 1.49 -25.53
N SER A 209 -1.91 2.27 -26.41
CA SER A 209 -1.43 2.53 -27.77
C SER A 209 -0.19 3.40 -27.80
N ASN A 210 -0.05 4.33 -26.84
CA ASN A 210 1.09 5.22 -26.72
C ASN A 210 2.24 4.65 -25.87
N ASN A 211 2.14 3.41 -25.40
CA ASN A 211 3.18 2.82 -24.57
C ASN A 211 4.37 2.39 -25.46
N PRO A 212 5.54 3.07 -25.37
CA PRO A 212 6.65 2.80 -26.27
C PRO A 212 7.25 1.40 -26.07
N PHE A 213 7.15 0.81 -24.87
CA PHE A 213 7.59 -0.57 -24.65
C PHE A 213 6.65 -1.57 -25.30
N ARG A 214 5.33 -1.35 -25.27
CA ARG A 214 4.39 -2.22 -26.01
C ARG A 214 4.61 -2.14 -27.52
N ILE A 215 4.91 -0.93 -28.03
CA ILE A 215 5.24 -0.75 -29.45
C ILE A 215 6.53 -1.52 -29.79
N LEU A 216 7.60 -1.35 -29.02
CA LEU A 216 8.86 -2.06 -29.25
C LEU A 216 8.72 -3.59 -29.12
N ASP A 217 7.92 -4.06 -28.17
CA ASP A 217 7.64 -5.47 -27.95
C ASP A 217 6.88 -6.09 -29.12
N HIS A 218 5.88 -5.36 -29.65
CA HIS A 218 5.14 -5.78 -30.84
C HIS A 218 6.04 -5.99 -32.07
N PHE A 219 7.15 -5.26 -32.17
CA PHE A 219 8.14 -5.41 -33.24
C PHE A 219 9.33 -6.30 -32.84
N GLU A 220 9.29 -6.98 -31.68
CA GLU A 220 10.38 -7.82 -31.14
C GLU A 220 11.70 -7.06 -30.89
N LEU A 221 11.67 -5.73 -30.88
CA LEU A 221 12.85 -4.86 -30.68
C LEU A 221 13.11 -4.54 -29.21
N LEU A 222 12.19 -4.87 -28.31
CA LEU A 222 12.28 -4.47 -26.90
C LEU A 222 13.53 -5.03 -26.22
N GLY A 223 13.88 -6.30 -26.48
CA GLY A 223 15.06 -6.94 -25.90
C GLY A 223 16.35 -6.22 -26.26
N GLU A 224 16.60 -6.06 -27.56
CA GLU A 224 17.78 -5.34 -28.10
C GLU A 224 17.82 -3.89 -27.60
N TYR A 225 16.68 -3.20 -27.58
CA TYR A 225 16.58 -1.83 -27.06
C TYR A 225 16.97 -1.73 -25.59
N VAL A 226 16.55 -2.70 -24.77
CA VAL A 226 16.86 -2.74 -23.35
C VAL A 226 18.34 -2.99 -23.11
N GLU A 227 18.94 -3.90 -23.86
CA GLU A 227 20.36 -4.26 -23.77
C GLU A 227 21.28 -3.14 -24.30
N GLY A 228 20.90 -2.50 -25.40
CA GLY A 228 21.66 -1.42 -26.04
C GLY A 228 21.47 -0.04 -25.40
N TYR A 229 20.69 0.07 -24.32
CA TYR A 229 20.42 1.37 -23.70
C TYR A 229 21.67 1.91 -22.98
N PRO A 230 22.12 3.15 -23.26
CA PRO A 230 23.36 3.67 -22.70
C PRO A 230 23.31 3.81 -21.18
N ALA A 231 24.33 3.26 -20.50
CA ALA A 231 24.55 3.44 -19.07
C ALA A 231 25.13 4.84 -18.80
N GLY A 232 24.28 5.82 -18.51
CA GLY A 232 24.71 7.17 -18.15
C GLY A 232 23.68 7.94 -17.34
N PRO A 233 24.09 8.75 -16.35
CA PRO A 233 23.15 9.52 -15.53
C PRO A 233 22.52 10.63 -16.38
N ARG A 234 21.21 10.57 -16.59
CA ARG A 234 20.45 11.72 -17.11
C ARG A 234 19.93 12.53 -15.94
N LYS A 235 20.17 13.84 -15.97
CA LYS A 235 19.58 14.75 -14.99
C LYS A 235 18.06 14.84 -15.27
N PRO A 236 17.19 14.62 -14.27
CA PRO A 236 15.79 15.02 -14.37
C PRO A 236 15.70 16.55 -14.56
N TYR A 237 14.55 17.04 -15.00
CA TYR A 237 14.33 18.48 -15.20
C TYR A 237 14.51 19.26 -13.89
N LYS A 238 14.85 20.55 -13.99
CA LYS A 238 14.80 21.53 -12.91
C LYS A 238 13.53 22.34 -13.04
#